data_AF-A0A845YPT9-F1
#
_entry.id   AF-A0A845YPT9-F1
#
_cell.length_a   1.000
_cell.length_b   1.000
_cell.length_c   1.000
_cell.angle_alpha   90.00
_cell.angle_beta   90.00
_cell.angle_gamma   90.00
#
_symmetry.space_group_name_H-M   'P 1'
#
loop_
_entity.id
_entity.type
_entity.pdbx_description
1 polymer ?
#
loop_
_entity_poly.entity_id
_entity_poly.type
_entity_poly.pdbx_seq_one_letter_code
_entity_poly.pdbx_strand_id
1 'polypeptide(L)'
;MTNSFTSEISDRICSHMNEDHQDAVLLYAQKFGSSSNATAAKMLSIDAQGMNLTAEVSGESLPIRIEFDHTLKDAEDAHHTLIDMLKLARTQK
;
A
#
# COMPACT_ATOMS: atom_id res chain seq x y z
N MET A 1 5.29 26.57 -1.23
CA MET A 1 4.04 25.90 -1.63
C MET A 1 4.34 24.42 -1.61
N THR A 2 3.74 23.67 -0.69
CA THR A 2 4.13 22.30 -0.36
C THR A 2 3.70 21.33 -1.48
N ASN A 3 4.67 20.57 -1.98
CA ASN A 3 4.57 19.63 -3.10
C ASN A 3 3.38 18.67 -2.95
N SER A 4 2.42 18.83 -3.85
CA SER A 4 1.09 18.27 -3.74
C SER A 4 1.05 16.79 -4.11
N PHE A 5 1.03 15.92 -3.12
CA PHE A 5 0.47 14.58 -3.28
C PHE A 5 -1.05 14.73 -3.48
N THR A 6 -1.51 14.83 -4.73
CA THR A 6 -2.92 15.06 -5.06
C THR A 6 -3.71 13.75 -5.13
N SER A 7 -5.05 13.84 -4.99
CA SER A 7 -5.92 12.68 -5.19
C SER A 7 -5.75 12.02 -6.56
N GLU A 8 -5.41 12.77 -7.62
CA GLU A 8 -5.18 12.21 -8.96
C GLU A 8 -3.97 11.25 -9.00
N ILE A 9 -2.86 11.62 -8.36
CA ILE A 9 -1.69 10.74 -8.23
C ILE A 9 -2.06 9.50 -7.43
N SER A 10 -2.77 9.71 -6.33
CA SER A 10 -3.22 8.66 -5.42
C SER A 10 -4.08 7.63 -6.14
N ASP A 11 -5.06 8.09 -6.92
CA ASP A 11 -6.00 7.26 -7.68
C ASP A 11 -5.29 6.47 -8.79
N ARG A 12 -4.36 7.12 -9.50
CA ARG A 12 -3.56 6.46 -10.54
C ARG A 12 -2.69 5.35 -9.97
N ILE A 13 -2.01 5.58 -8.84
CA ILE A 13 -1.20 4.57 -8.15
C ILE A 13 -2.11 3.44 -7.65
N CYS A 14 -3.23 3.79 -7.01
CA CYS A 14 -4.19 2.84 -6.47
C CYS A 14 -4.74 1.90 -7.55
N SER A 15 -5.20 2.45 -8.68
CA SER A 15 -5.69 1.64 -9.81
C SER A 15 -4.61 0.73 -10.36
N HIS A 16 -3.40 1.25 -10.63
CA HIS A 16 -2.30 0.43 -11.13
C HIS A 16 -1.91 -0.70 -10.17
N MET A 17 -1.80 -0.40 -8.87
CA MET A 17 -1.47 -1.39 -7.84
C MET A 17 -2.57 -2.45 -7.71
N ASN A 18 -3.83 -2.05 -7.79
CA ASN A 18 -4.97 -2.95 -7.71
C ASN A 18 -5.20 -3.76 -8.99
N GLU A 19 -4.62 -3.39 -10.14
CA GLU A 19 -4.76 -4.14 -11.39
C GLU A 19 -3.55 -5.04 -11.68
N ASP A 20 -2.33 -4.52 -11.51
CA ASP A 20 -1.10 -5.24 -11.86
C ASP A 20 -0.43 -5.92 -10.64
N HIS A 21 -0.71 -5.43 -9.43
CA HIS A 21 0.06 -5.76 -8.23
C HIS A 21 -0.79 -6.16 -7.01
N GLN A 22 -1.97 -6.76 -7.22
CA GLN A 22 -2.85 -7.21 -6.13
C GLN A 22 -2.15 -8.14 -5.13
N ASP A 23 -1.29 -9.04 -5.63
CA ASP A 23 -0.50 -9.94 -4.80
C ASP A 23 0.48 -9.18 -3.90
N ALA A 24 1.08 -8.10 -4.40
CA ALA A 24 1.94 -7.22 -3.60
C ALA A 24 1.16 -6.49 -2.51
N VAL A 25 -0.05 -5.98 -2.84
CA VAL A 25 -0.94 -5.33 -1.88
C VAL A 25 -1.35 -6.29 -0.76
N LEU A 26 -1.63 -7.55 -1.12
CA LEU A 26 -1.90 -8.62 -0.15
C LEU A 26 -0.68 -8.89 0.74
N LEU A 27 0.50 -8.98 0.14
CA LEU A 27 1.75 -9.14 0.90
C LEU A 27 1.94 -8.02 1.92
N TYR A 28 1.62 -6.77 1.54
CA TYR A 28 1.70 -5.65 2.47
C TYR A 28 0.73 -5.78 3.64
N ALA A 29 -0.53 -6.11 3.35
CA ALA A 29 -1.54 -6.34 4.38
C ALA A 29 -1.12 -7.46 5.36
N GLN A 30 -0.52 -8.52 4.83
CA GLN A 30 -0.08 -9.66 5.64
C GLN A 30 1.16 -9.37 6.50
N LYS A 31 2.13 -8.65 5.94
CA LYS A 31 3.44 -8.40 6.59
C LYS A 31 3.43 -7.14 7.45
N PHE A 32 2.88 -6.04 6.94
CA PHE A 32 2.84 -4.75 7.65
C PHE A 32 1.49 -4.51 8.33
N GLY A 33 0.40 -5.00 7.74
CA GLY A 33 -0.95 -4.84 8.27
C GLY A 33 -1.35 -5.77 9.41
N SER A 34 -0.41 -6.53 9.97
CA SER A 34 -0.68 -7.55 11.02
C SER A 34 -1.78 -8.56 10.66
N SER A 35 -2.13 -8.67 9.37
CA SER A 35 -3.25 -9.48 8.87
C SER A 35 -2.70 -10.65 8.07
N SER A 36 -1.83 -11.45 8.67
CA SER A 36 -1.14 -12.56 7.99
C SER A 36 -2.10 -13.61 7.41
N ASN A 37 -3.33 -13.66 7.91
CA ASN A 37 -4.41 -14.53 7.43
C ASN A 37 -5.26 -13.89 6.32
N ALA A 38 -4.88 -12.72 5.80
CA ALA A 38 -5.60 -12.09 4.70
C ALA A 38 -5.55 -12.96 3.45
N THR A 39 -6.70 -13.12 2.79
CA THR A 39 -6.86 -13.87 1.53
C THR A 39 -6.86 -12.96 0.32
N ALA A 40 -7.27 -11.70 0.49
CA ALA A 40 -7.23 -10.67 -0.53
C ALA A 40 -6.90 -9.32 0.11
N ALA A 41 -6.33 -8.39 -0.64
CA ALA A 41 -6.21 -7.01 -0.20
C ALA A 41 -6.35 -6.06 -1.38
N LYS A 42 -6.84 -4.86 -1.09
CA LYS A 42 -7.01 -3.80 -2.07
C LYS A 42 -6.51 -2.49 -1.48
N MET A 43 -5.76 -1.75 -2.28
CA MET A 43 -5.39 -0.39 -1.93
C MET A 43 -6.65 0.47 -2.04
N LEU A 44 -6.89 1.32 -1.04
CA LEU A 44 -7.99 2.28 -1.05
C LEU A 44 -7.49 3.66 -1.45
N SER A 45 -6.44 4.12 -0.79
CA SER A 45 -5.88 5.46 -0.98
C SER A 45 -4.44 5.47 -0.49
N ILE A 46 -3.62 6.34 -1.06
CA ILE A 46 -2.25 6.57 -0.63
C ILE A 46 -2.05 8.05 -0.36
N ASP A 47 -1.36 8.33 0.74
CA ASP A 47 -1.07 9.66 1.27
C ASP A 47 0.46 9.84 1.36
N ALA A 48 0.91 11.08 1.52
CA ALA A 48 2.34 11.34 1.72
C ALA A 48 2.93 10.67 2.98
N GLN A 49 2.11 10.33 3.98
CA GLN A 49 2.56 9.71 5.23
C GLN A 49 2.38 8.20 5.26
N GLY A 50 1.60 7.63 4.35
CA GLY A 50 1.21 6.23 4.45
C GLY A 50 0.22 5.82 3.38
N MET A 51 -0.18 4.56 3.38
CA MET A 51 -1.21 4.03 2.51
C MET A 51 -2.31 3.32 3.30
N ASN A 52 -3.52 3.48 2.82
CA ASN A 52 -4.71 2.83 3.34
C ASN A 52 -5.08 1.71 2.37
N LEU A 53 -5.23 0.51 2.91
CA LEU A 53 -5.62 -0.70 2.20
C LEU A 53 -6.72 -1.40 3.00
N THR A 54 -7.45 -2.28 2.34
CA THR A 54 -8.41 -3.16 2.97
C THR A 54 -7.95 -4.58 2.75
N ALA A 55 -7.84 -5.35 3.84
CA ALA A 55 -7.53 -6.76 3.80
C ALA A 55 -8.80 -7.58 4.03
N GLU A 56 -9.02 -8.61 3.24
CA GLU A 56 -10.10 -9.57 3.46
C GLU A 56 -9.56 -10.74 4.28
N VAL A 57 -10.10 -10.93 5.48
CA VAL A 57 -9.71 -12.01 6.41
C VAL A 57 -10.97 -12.77 6.78
N SER A 58 -11.02 -14.06 6.48
CA SER A 58 -12.19 -14.92 6.79
C SER A 58 -13.54 -14.37 6.26
N GLY A 59 -13.53 -13.65 5.14
CA GLY A 59 -14.72 -13.02 4.55
C GLY A 59 -15.09 -11.66 5.15
N GLU A 60 -14.30 -11.13 6.09
CA GLU A 60 -14.45 -9.78 6.64
C GLU A 60 -13.40 -8.84 6.06
N SER A 61 -13.85 -7.67 5.61
CA SER A 61 -12.98 -6.61 5.10
C SER A 61 -12.49 -5.71 6.23
N LEU A 62 -11.21 -5.80 6.57
CA LEU A 62 -10.56 -5.02 7.62
C LEU A 62 -9.74 -3.87 7.01
N PRO A 63 -10.00 -2.62 7.41
CA PRO A 63 -9.18 -1.48 6.99
C PRO A 63 -7.83 -1.51 7.71
N ILE A 64 -6.76 -1.40 6.92
CA ILE A 64 -5.37 -1.41 7.35
C ILE A 64 -4.72 -0.09 6.90
N ARG A 65 -4.00 0.56 7.81
CA ARG A 65 -3.16 1.71 7.49
C ARG A 65 -1.71 1.34 7.71
N ILE A 66 -0.91 1.51 6.68
CA ILE A 66 0.54 1.31 6.71
C ILE A 66 1.19 2.67 6.62
N GLU A 67 1.91 3.06 7.67
CA GLU A 67 2.66 4.32 7.71
C GLU A 67 4.03 4.09 7.06
N PHE A 68 4.47 5.06 6.26
CA PHE A 68 5.80 5.04 5.68
C PHE A 68 6.81 5.60 6.68
N ASP A 69 8.05 5.11 6.61
CA ASP A 69 9.15 5.60 7.46
C ASP A 69 9.56 7.05 7.10
N HIS A 70 9.21 7.49 5.88
CA HIS A 70 9.44 8.85 5.41
C HIS A 70 8.21 9.44 4.73
N THR A 71 8.19 10.77 4.62
CA THR A 71 7.13 11.49 3.90
C THR A 71 7.39 11.49 2.39
N LEU A 72 6.46 10.93 1.62
CA LEU A 72 6.53 10.92 0.17
C LEU A 72 6.45 12.35 -0.37
N LYS A 73 7.32 12.65 -1.34
CA LYS A 73 7.37 13.97 -1.98
C LYS A 73 6.52 14.04 -3.23
N ASP A 74 6.47 12.94 -3.98
CA ASP A 74 5.87 12.84 -5.31
C ASP A 74 5.60 11.37 -5.67
N ALA A 75 4.96 11.14 -6.82
CA ALA A 75 4.58 9.81 -7.29
C ALA A 75 5.77 8.87 -7.50
N GLU A 76 6.92 9.42 -7.92
CA GLU A 76 8.15 8.65 -8.13
C GLU A 76 8.69 8.10 -6.81
N ASP A 77 8.73 8.94 -5.77
CA ASP A 77 9.11 8.55 -4.42
C ASP A 77 8.14 7.50 -3.83
N ALA A 78 6.82 7.65 -4.07
CA ALA A 78 5.82 6.66 -3.70
C ALA A 78 6.11 5.30 -4.33
N HIS A 79 6.37 5.28 -5.64
CA HIS A 79 6.68 4.06 -6.37
C HIS A 79 7.95 3.38 -5.85
N HIS A 80 9.02 4.14 -5.61
CA HIS A 80 10.26 3.62 -5.02
C HIS A 80 10.03 3.02 -3.63
N THR A 81 9.28 3.73 -2.78
CA THR A 81 8.95 3.29 -1.43
C THR A 81 8.16 1.98 -1.45
N LEU A 82 7.14 1.88 -2.30
CA LEU A 82 6.37 0.65 -2.48
C LEU A 82 7.26 -0.50 -2.93
N ILE A 83 8.13 -0.31 -3.93
CA ILE A 83 9.05 -1.36 -4.39
C ILE A 83 9.98 -1.83 -3.24
N ASP A 84 10.50 -0.90 -2.44
CA ASP A 84 11.36 -1.24 -1.32
C ASP A 84 10.62 -2.06 -0.26
N MET A 85 9.42 -1.61 0.12
CA MET A 85 8.53 -2.36 1.01
C MET A 85 8.20 -3.76 0.46
N LEU A 86 8.03 -3.91 -0.86
CA LEU A 86 7.75 -5.22 -1.47
C LEU A 86 8.93 -6.16 -1.31
N LYS A 87 10.14 -5.66 -1.55
CA LYS A 87 11.37 -6.42 -1.38
C LYS A 87 11.54 -6.83 0.08
N LEU A 88 11.27 -5.93 1.03
CA LEU A 88 11.32 -6.23 2.46
C LEU A 88 10.29 -7.29 2.85
N ALA A 89 9.04 -7.16 2.39
CA ALA A 89 7.96 -8.10 2.63
C ALA A 89 8.27 -9.51 2.06
N ARG A 90 8.95 -9.58 0.92
CA ARG A 90 9.42 -10.84 0.30
C ARG A 90 10.65 -11.44 1.01
N THR A 91 11.49 -10.61 1.61
CA THR A 91 12.74 -11.05 2.26
C THR A 91 12.52 -11.56 3.69
N GLN A 92 11.53 -11.02 4.40
CA GLN A 92 11.11 -11.54 5.71
C GLN A 92 10.39 -12.89 5.54
N LYS A 93 11.14 -13.98 5.54
CA LYS A 93 10.65 -15.36 5.70
C LYS A 93 10.38 -15.67 7.16
#